data_AF-A0A6J8AH85-F1
#
_entry.id   AF-A0A6J8AH85-F1
#
_cell.length_a   1.000
_cell.length_b   1.000
_cell.length_c   1.000
_cell.angle_alpha   90.00
_cell.angle_beta   90.00
_cell.angle_gamma   90.00
#
_symmetry.space_group_name_H-M   'P 1'
#
loop_
_entity.id
_entity.type
_entity.pdbx_description
1 polymer ?
#
loop_
_entity_poly.entity_id
_entity_poly.type
_entity_poly.pdbx_seq_one_letter_code
_entity_poly.pdbx_strand_id
1 'polypeptide(L)'
;MEKHSEVDAKLHIDYDSMCHRVALELTTDELKDIKFLLRQEIGRATLEKMKDGKDLIMNLEKREYFTKEYVTKLEKLLTDAKVFSLATIVREYNDCIPRIPNLDEYDGVARNYATHSMTIVQNFVETENVRRLEDIITRKGAVLVKGPSGAGKSQNAFHFAKKFRFENQQSIVWRVHCKSTREMHLSYANLMLRLGLREVIRYNEFNIRECIKKMFDRIYKRLTEDEYLKHKHLIIMDDMESPKTAQEVHEMMEYFIIAKNIYVIGTSQNRYSPMLDYEYGMEVSKMTEKEVIELFKMYNDVNEPTEISEIKELAKNLDYLPLCLALASSYIKITKTSISQYNKNWSDLQKHAHEISTEGKNFDASYILTLEKLKKDLPECSRKLLQYIPYLNHNIIPIQLFESLLESDSSSKETDVNTLLAALHDYSLAAISGSGSTRIISIHSVTVWFLDKLKSESKRQEERLFLLRHFCYYIDNDARLTETMNRNVNFLEHACFLLRNLEKNGGR
;
A
#
# COMPACT_ATOMS: atom_id res chain seq x y z
N MET A 1 -32.83 -1.94 54.05
CA MET A 1 -33.87 -1.38 53.18
C MET A 1 -33.22 -1.08 51.85
N GLU A 2 -33.54 -1.94 50.89
CA GLU A 2 -33.01 -1.98 49.54
C GLU A 2 -33.37 -0.72 48.75
N LYS A 3 -32.43 -0.24 47.94
CA LYS A 3 -32.72 0.23 46.59
C LYS A 3 -31.82 -0.56 45.62
N HIS A 4 -32.30 -1.76 45.30
CA HIS A 4 -31.97 -2.52 44.10
C HIS A 4 -32.14 -1.62 42.87
N SER A 5 -31.07 -1.38 42.11
CA SER A 5 -30.73 -2.04 40.84
C SER A 5 -31.64 -1.68 39.67
N GLU A 6 -31.21 -0.69 38.88
CA GLU A 6 -31.50 -0.57 37.45
C GLU A 6 -30.42 0.36 36.85
N VAL A 7 -29.22 -0.20 36.67
CA VAL A 7 -28.24 0.34 35.73
C VAL A 7 -28.34 -0.59 34.53
N ASP A 8 -28.88 -0.08 33.44
CA ASP A 8 -29.03 -0.77 32.16
C ASP A 8 -27.74 -1.50 31.78
N ALA A 9 -27.77 -2.83 31.88
CA ALA A 9 -26.84 -3.69 31.19
C ALA A 9 -27.18 -3.61 29.70
N LYS A 10 -26.70 -2.57 29.00
CA LYS A 10 -26.62 -2.62 27.53
C LYS A 10 -25.76 -3.83 27.19
N LEU A 11 -26.40 -4.89 26.70
CA LEU A 11 -25.70 -6.03 26.10
C LEU A 11 -24.70 -5.47 25.09
N HIS A 12 -23.42 -5.70 25.33
CA HIS A 12 -22.38 -5.31 24.41
C HIS A 12 -22.58 -6.15 23.14
N ILE A 13 -23.11 -5.55 22.08
CA ILE A 13 -23.23 -6.22 20.78
C ILE A 13 -21.81 -6.32 20.22
N ASP A 14 -21.30 -7.54 20.07
CA ASP A 14 -20.05 -7.78 19.35
C ASP A 14 -20.32 -7.95 17.84
N TYR A 15 -19.24 -7.92 17.05
CA TYR A 15 -19.31 -7.95 15.59
C TYR A 15 -19.99 -9.21 15.06
N ASP A 16 -19.60 -10.36 15.61
CA ASP A 16 -20.08 -11.65 15.14
C ASP A 16 -21.57 -11.82 15.47
N SER A 17 -22.01 -11.33 16.63
CA SER A 17 -23.41 -11.26 17.04
C SER A 17 -24.22 -10.33 16.11
N MET A 18 -23.70 -9.15 15.77
CA MET A 18 -24.35 -8.24 14.81
C MET A 18 -24.49 -8.89 13.43
N CYS A 19 -23.40 -9.42 12.87
CA CYS A 19 -23.39 -10.10 11.57
C CYS A 19 -24.33 -11.32 11.57
N HIS A 20 -24.33 -12.10 12.65
CA HIS A 20 -25.19 -13.27 12.81
C HIS A 20 -26.67 -12.90 12.83
N ARG A 21 -27.03 -11.84 13.57
CA ARG A 21 -28.41 -11.34 13.62
C ARG A 21 -28.87 -10.83 12.27
N VAL A 22 -28.05 -10.03 11.57
CA VAL A 22 -28.37 -9.58 10.21
C VAL A 22 -28.52 -10.77 9.27
N ALA A 23 -27.66 -11.79 9.38
CA ALA A 23 -27.74 -12.97 8.54
C ALA A 23 -29.00 -13.82 8.77
N LEU A 24 -29.50 -13.89 10.01
CA LEU A 24 -30.66 -14.71 10.38
C LEU A 24 -32.00 -14.00 10.22
N GLU A 25 -32.05 -12.71 10.57
CA GLU A 25 -33.30 -11.95 10.65
C GLU A 25 -33.69 -11.32 9.29
N LEU A 26 -32.77 -11.32 8.31
CA LEU A 26 -33.04 -10.79 6.96
C LEU A 26 -33.97 -11.73 6.17
N THR A 27 -35.12 -11.21 5.76
CA THR A 27 -36.10 -11.97 4.97
C THR A 27 -35.74 -12.06 3.49
N THR A 28 -36.35 -13.01 2.78
CA THR A 28 -36.12 -13.22 1.34
C THR A 28 -36.52 -12.00 0.49
N ASP A 29 -37.53 -11.23 0.89
CA ASP A 29 -37.98 -10.06 0.14
C ASP A 29 -37.05 -8.86 0.38
N GLU A 30 -36.63 -8.63 1.64
CA GLU A 30 -35.61 -7.62 1.96
C GLU A 30 -34.28 -7.92 1.27
N LEU A 31 -33.91 -9.20 1.17
CA LEU A 31 -32.73 -9.63 0.41
C LEU A 31 -32.83 -9.28 -1.08
N LYS A 32 -34.02 -9.33 -1.70
CA LYS A 32 -34.20 -8.91 -3.10
C LYS A 32 -33.99 -7.42 -3.27
N ASP A 33 -34.50 -6.62 -2.34
CA ASP A 33 -34.34 -5.16 -2.35
C ASP A 33 -32.87 -4.76 -2.16
N ILE A 34 -32.17 -5.41 -1.22
CA ILE A 34 -30.73 -5.22 -1.03
C ILE A 34 -29.96 -5.62 -2.29
N LYS A 35 -30.27 -6.79 -2.89
CA LYS A 35 -29.64 -7.21 -4.15
C LYS A 35 -29.89 -6.22 -5.28
N PHE A 36 -31.07 -5.59 -5.33
CA PHE A 36 -31.40 -4.58 -6.32
C PHE A 36 -30.50 -3.35 -6.17
N LEU A 37 -30.32 -2.85 -4.94
CA LEU A 37 -29.41 -1.74 -4.64
C LEU A 37 -27.95 -2.08 -4.98
N LEU A 38 -27.51 -3.30 -4.70
CA LEU A 38 -26.15 -3.76 -4.97
C LEU A 38 -25.83 -4.03 -6.44
N ARG A 39 -26.79 -3.97 -7.38
CA ARG A 39 -26.56 -4.28 -8.81
C ARG A 39 -25.50 -3.39 -9.46
N GLN A 40 -25.33 -2.18 -8.97
CA GLN A 40 -24.34 -1.24 -9.50
C GLN A 40 -22.91 -1.52 -8.98
N GLU A 41 -22.80 -2.20 -7.83
CA GLU A 41 -21.52 -2.41 -7.13
C GLU A 41 -21.04 -3.87 -7.20
N ILE A 42 -21.96 -4.82 -7.36
CA ILE A 42 -21.68 -6.26 -7.36
C ILE A 42 -22.27 -6.89 -8.62
N GLY A 43 -21.42 -7.59 -9.38
CA GLY A 43 -21.82 -8.25 -10.62
C GLY A 43 -22.97 -9.25 -10.43
N ARG A 44 -23.90 -9.26 -11.39
CA ARG A 44 -25.15 -10.04 -11.37
C ARG A 44 -24.95 -11.53 -11.04
N ALA A 45 -23.93 -12.17 -11.59
CA ALA A 45 -23.63 -13.58 -11.33
C ALA A 45 -23.26 -13.88 -9.86
N THR A 46 -22.77 -12.88 -9.12
CA THR A 46 -22.50 -13.02 -7.68
C THR A 46 -23.77 -12.81 -6.86
N LEU A 47 -24.59 -11.81 -7.23
CA LEU A 47 -25.87 -11.54 -6.55
C LEU A 47 -26.86 -12.70 -6.70
N GLU A 48 -26.84 -13.41 -7.83
CA GLU A 48 -27.65 -14.61 -8.05
C GLU A 48 -27.21 -15.79 -7.16
N LYS A 49 -25.93 -15.84 -6.73
CA LYS A 49 -25.41 -16.88 -5.83
C LYS A 49 -25.76 -16.66 -4.37
N MET A 50 -26.11 -15.43 -3.96
CA MET A 50 -26.44 -15.14 -2.56
C MET A 50 -27.87 -15.59 -2.26
N LYS A 51 -28.10 -16.70 -1.56
CA LYS A 51 -29.45 -17.25 -1.41
C LYS A 51 -30.19 -16.72 -0.19
N ASP A 52 -29.44 -16.35 0.84
CA ASP A 52 -29.95 -15.91 2.14
C ASP A 52 -29.09 -14.76 2.71
N GLY A 53 -29.46 -14.27 3.90
CA GLY A 53 -28.72 -13.22 4.60
C GLY A 53 -27.30 -13.64 4.98
N LYS A 54 -27.05 -14.93 5.20
CA LYS A 54 -25.70 -15.45 5.50
C LYS A 54 -24.78 -15.33 4.31
N ASP A 55 -25.23 -15.77 3.13
CA ASP A 55 -24.48 -15.62 1.89
C ASP A 55 -24.23 -14.14 1.58
N LEU A 56 -25.22 -13.27 1.83
CA LEU A 56 -25.06 -11.82 1.67
C LEU A 56 -23.92 -11.31 2.56
N ILE A 57 -23.99 -11.52 3.87
CA ILE A 57 -22.99 -11.05 4.83
C ILE A 57 -21.59 -11.57 4.48
N MET A 58 -21.46 -12.87 4.24
CA MET A 58 -20.17 -13.47 3.88
C MET A 58 -19.59 -12.90 2.57
N ASN A 59 -20.42 -12.67 1.54
CA ASN A 59 -19.94 -12.12 0.28
C ASN A 59 -19.59 -10.63 0.38
N LEU A 60 -20.36 -9.85 1.16
CA LEU A 60 -20.09 -8.45 1.40
C LEU A 60 -18.81 -8.28 2.22
N GLU A 61 -18.62 -9.08 3.27
CA GLU A 61 -17.41 -9.06 4.10
C GLU A 61 -16.17 -9.51 3.30
N LYS A 62 -16.27 -10.60 2.52
CA LYS A 62 -15.17 -11.07 1.64
C LYS A 62 -14.76 -10.04 0.59
N ARG A 63 -15.65 -9.14 0.21
CA ARG A 63 -15.41 -8.05 -0.75
C ARG A 63 -15.07 -6.73 -0.06
N GLU A 64 -14.88 -6.75 1.27
CA GLU A 64 -14.58 -5.58 2.10
C GLU A 64 -15.62 -4.46 1.93
N TYR A 65 -16.88 -4.83 1.66
CA TYR A 65 -17.99 -3.86 1.57
C TYR A 65 -18.25 -3.17 2.91
N PHE A 66 -18.03 -3.90 3.99
CA PHE A 66 -17.95 -3.41 5.36
C PHE A 66 -16.95 -4.28 6.13
N THR A 67 -16.44 -3.78 7.26
CA THR A 67 -15.55 -4.54 8.17
C THR A 67 -16.00 -4.36 9.61
N LYS A 68 -15.36 -5.09 10.54
CA LYS A 68 -15.53 -4.92 11.99
C LYS A 68 -15.34 -3.47 12.44
N GLU A 69 -14.43 -2.74 11.82
CA GLU A 69 -14.13 -1.35 12.17
C GLU A 69 -14.97 -0.33 11.36
N TYR A 70 -15.73 -0.79 10.36
CA TYR A 70 -16.46 0.10 9.47
C TYR A 70 -17.74 -0.56 8.93
N VAL A 71 -18.84 -0.37 9.66
CA VAL A 71 -20.16 -0.93 9.32
C VAL A 71 -21.14 0.07 8.70
N THR A 72 -20.74 1.34 8.54
CA THR A 72 -21.62 2.42 8.06
C THR A 72 -22.22 2.14 6.68
N LYS A 73 -21.48 1.47 5.80
CA LYS A 73 -22.00 1.04 4.49
C LYS A 73 -23.11 0.00 4.61
N LEU A 74 -22.97 -0.95 5.54
CA LEU A 74 -24.01 -1.94 5.82
C LEU A 74 -25.23 -1.28 6.46
N GLU A 75 -25.04 -0.37 7.41
CA GLU A 75 -26.12 0.41 8.02
C GLU A 75 -26.91 1.18 6.97
N LYS A 76 -26.20 1.90 6.08
CA LYS A 76 -26.82 2.66 5.00
C LYS A 76 -27.56 1.74 4.03
N LEU A 77 -26.95 0.64 3.61
CA LEU A 77 -27.57 -0.33 2.71
C LEU A 77 -28.88 -0.89 3.28
N LEU A 78 -28.90 -1.26 4.57
CA LEU A 78 -30.09 -1.73 5.25
C LEU A 78 -31.15 -0.61 5.38
N THR A 79 -30.72 0.63 5.62
CA THR A 79 -31.62 1.79 5.69
C THR A 79 -32.26 2.10 4.33
N ASP A 80 -31.48 2.08 3.25
CA ASP A 80 -31.94 2.32 1.88
C ASP A 80 -32.88 1.20 1.40
N ALA A 81 -32.64 -0.03 1.85
CA ALA A 81 -33.54 -1.17 1.66
C ALA A 81 -34.76 -1.17 2.62
N LYS A 82 -34.91 -0.13 3.46
CA LYS A 82 -36.00 0.04 4.44
C LYS A 82 -36.06 -1.04 5.53
N VAL A 83 -34.93 -1.69 5.81
CA VAL A 83 -34.76 -2.72 6.86
C VAL A 83 -34.29 -2.04 8.16
N PHE A 84 -35.13 -1.19 8.73
CA PHE A 84 -34.76 -0.28 9.82
C PHE A 84 -34.39 -1.00 11.14
N SER A 85 -34.99 -2.15 11.42
CA SER A 85 -34.69 -2.96 12.61
C SER A 85 -33.23 -3.43 12.60
N LEU A 86 -32.79 -4.02 11.47
CA LEU A 86 -31.40 -4.47 11.31
C LEU A 86 -30.43 -3.31 11.20
N ALA A 87 -30.81 -2.22 10.50
CA ALA A 87 -29.99 -1.01 10.47
C ALA A 87 -29.74 -0.45 11.88
N THR A 88 -30.72 -0.55 12.78
CA THR A 88 -30.57 -0.13 14.18
C THR A 88 -29.56 -1.00 14.93
N ILE A 89 -29.57 -2.31 14.73
CA ILE A 89 -28.58 -3.23 15.33
C ILE A 89 -27.17 -2.90 14.84
N VAL A 90 -27.02 -2.64 13.54
CA VAL A 90 -25.73 -2.25 12.95
C VAL A 90 -25.26 -0.90 13.52
N ARG A 91 -26.18 0.05 13.71
CA ARG A 91 -25.89 1.35 14.35
C ARG A 91 -25.46 1.20 15.80
N GLU A 92 -26.16 0.38 16.59
CA GLU A 92 -25.81 0.12 17.98
C GLU A 92 -24.41 -0.50 18.11
N TYR A 93 -24.07 -1.43 17.21
CA TYR A 93 -22.70 -1.93 17.08
C TYR A 93 -21.72 -0.81 16.71
N ASN A 94 -22.05 0.00 15.70
CA ASN A 94 -21.24 1.14 15.23
C ASN A 94 -20.99 2.21 16.30
N ASP A 95 -21.90 2.35 17.27
CA ASP A 95 -21.76 3.24 18.42
C ASP A 95 -20.86 2.64 19.52
N CYS A 96 -20.72 1.31 19.55
CA CYS A 96 -19.82 0.59 20.46
C CYS A 96 -18.39 0.46 19.92
N ILE A 97 -18.16 0.69 18.63
CA ILE A 97 -16.81 0.80 18.06
C ILE A 97 -16.15 2.04 18.70
N PRO A 98 -14.96 1.92 19.33
CA PRO A 98 -14.24 3.06 19.86
C PRO A 98 -14.01 4.10 18.76
N ARG A 99 -14.84 5.15 18.74
CA ARG A 99 -14.69 6.25 17.79
C ARG A 99 -13.55 7.13 18.27
N ILE A 100 -12.45 7.13 17.51
CA ILE A 100 -11.47 8.22 17.58
C ILE A 100 -12.26 9.50 17.23
N PRO A 101 -12.31 10.54 18.08
CA PRO A 101 -13.26 11.64 17.92
C PRO A 101 -13.07 12.41 16.61
N ASN A 102 -14.13 12.44 15.78
CA ASN A 102 -14.32 13.26 14.59
C ASN A 102 -13.12 13.31 13.62
N LEU A 103 -13.12 12.38 12.66
CA LEU A 103 -12.21 12.37 11.51
C LEU A 103 -12.94 12.65 10.18
N ASP A 104 -14.27 12.70 10.12
CA ASP A 104 -15.04 12.77 8.87
C ASP A 104 -14.89 14.09 8.06
N GLU A 105 -14.39 15.18 8.66
CA GLU A 105 -14.17 16.46 7.94
C GLU A 105 -12.75 16.66 7.40
N TYR A 106 -11.77 15.83 7.79
CA TYR A 106 -10.36 15.96 7.36
C TYR A 106 -9.78 14.67 6.72
N ASP A 107 -10.60 13.63 6.55
CA ASP A 107 -10.13 12.25 6.40
C ASP A 107 -9.63 11.82 5.02
N GLY A 108 -9.83 12.63 3.96
CA GLY A 108 -9.38 12.25 2.62
C GLY A 108 -7.86 12.13 2.51
N VAL A 109 -7.12 12.97 3.25
CA VAL A 109 -5.66 12.96 3.25
C VAL A 109 -5.18 11.84 4.18
N ALA A 110 -5.45 11.92 5.49
CA ALA A 110 -4.79 11.05 6.48
C ALA A 110 -5.09 9.54 6.34
N ARG A 111 -6.28 9.13 5.85
CA ARG A 111 -6.58 7.71 5.56
C ARG A 111 -5.71 7.13 4.44
N ASN A 112 -5.33 7.94 3.46
CA ASN A 112 -4.68 7.47 2.24
C ASN A 112 -3.17 7.25 2.38
N TYR A 113 -2.48 7.95 3.29
CA TYR A 113 -1.01 7.94 3.33
C TYR A 113 -0.39 6.76 4.10
N ALA A 114 -1.04 6.23 5.13
CA ALA A 114 -0.34 5.37 6.09
C ALA A 114 -0.84 3.92 6.22
N THR A 115 -2.14 3.65 6.02
CA THR A 115 -2.68 2.28 6.08
C THR A 115 -2.76 1.62 4.71
N HIS A 116 -2.96 2.40 3.64
CA HIS A 116 -3.03 1.92 2.25
C HIS A 116 -1.66 1.68 1.60
N SER A 117 -0.56 2.11 2.24
CA SER A 117 0.80 2.05 1.68
C SER A 117 1.61 0.82 2.13
N MET A 118 1.04 -0.10 2.91
CA MET A 118 1.69 -1.36 3.35
C MET A 118 1.19 -2.58 2.58
N THR A 119 1.10 -2.47 1.26
CA THR A 119 0.61 -3.56 0.41
C THR A 119 1.71 -4.58 0.13
N ILE A 120 1.41 -5.84 0.41
CA ILE A 120 2.26 -6.98 0.06
C ILE A 120 2.05 -7.29 -1.42
N VAL A 121 3.14 -7.49 -2.17
CA VAL A 121 3.06 -7.88 -3.58
C VAL A 121 2.34 -9.22 -3.75
N GLN A 122 1.61 -9.39 -4.85
CA GLN A 122 0.85 -10.61 -5.13
C GLN A 122 1.73 -11.87 -5.10
N ASN A 123 2.98 -11.72 -5.55
CA ASN A 123 3.93 -12.82 -5.71
C ASN A 123 4.88 -12.99 -4.52
N PHE A 124 4.42 -12.61 -3.33
CA PHE A 124 5.23 -12.71 -2.12
C PHE A 124 5.34 -14.17 -1.68
N VAL A 125 6.59 -14.62 -1.49
CA VAL A 125 6.91 -15.90 -0.88
C VAL A 125 7.56 -15.63 0.46
N GLU A 126 7.09 -16.34 1.49
CA GLU A 126 7.69 -16.25 2.81
C GLU A 126 9.10 -16.87 2.77
N THR A 127 10.11 -16.06 3.08
CA THR A 127 11.52 -16.45 3.05
C THR A 127 12.06 -16.64 4.46
N GLU A 128 13.23 -17.27 4.57
CA GLU A 128 14.00 -17.37 5.82
C GLU A 128 14.27 -15.98 6.42
N ASN A 129 14.37 -14.93 5.59
CA ASN A 129 14.48 -13.55 6.06
C ASN A 129 13.25 -13.11 6.86
N VAL A 130 12.04 -13.53 6.49
CA VAL A 130 10.81 -13.19 7.25
C VAL A 130 10.86 -13.82 8.63
N ARG A 131 11.23 -15.10 8.71
CA ARG A 131 11.34 -15.83 9.99
C ARG A 131 12.41 -15.22 10.90
N ARG A 132 13.56 -14.86 10.34
CA ARG A 132 14.63 -14.17 11.08
C ARG A 132 14.18 -12.80 11.58
N LEU A 133 13.45 -12.04 10.76
CA LEU A 133 12.87 -10.76 11.16
C LEU A 133 11.91 -10.95 12.34
N GLU A 134 10.99 -11.91 12.23
CA GLU A 134 10.01 -12.27 13.27
C GLU A 134 10.65 -12.65 14.60
N ASP A 135 11.69 -13.47 14.54
CA ASP A 135 12.42 -13.93 15.71
C ASP A 135 13.19 -12.80 16.40
N ILE A 136 13.83 -11.90 15.64
CA ILE A 136 14.54 -10.75 16.20
C ILE A 136 13.56 -9.77 16.84
N ILE A 137 12.51 -9.36 16.12
CA ILE A 137 11.56 -8.35 16.62
C ILE A 137 10.75 -8.85 17.82
N THR A 138 10.35 -10.13 17.84
CA THR A 138 9.65 -10.72 18.98
C THR A 138 10.53 -10.71 20.24
N ARG A 139 11.84 -10.96 20.10
CA ARG A 139 12.77 -11.01 21.23
C ARG A 139 13.22 -9.63 21.70
N LYS A 140 13.49 -8.71 20.77
CA LYS A 140 14.15 -7.42 21.06
C LYS A 140 13.22 -6.22 21.04
N GLY A 141 12.00 -6.35 20.54
CA GLY A 141 11.08 -5.23 20.32
C GLY A 141 11.45 -4.37 19.11
N ALA A 142 12.68 -4.43 18.60
CA ALA A 142 13.10 -3.67 17.44
C ALA A 142 14.03 -4.46 16.51
N VAL A 143 14.03 -4.12 15.23
CA VAL A 143 14.94 -4.66 14.21
C VAL A 143 15.26 -3.61 13.16
N LEU A 144 16.54 -3.49 12.79
CA LEU A 144 17.00 -2.65 11.68
C LEU A 144 17.41 -3.54 10.51
N VAL A 145 16.60 -3.53 9.46
CA VAL A 145 16.70 -4.40 8.30
C VAL A 145 17.47 -3.69 7.18
N LYS A 146 18.61 -4.26 6.78
CA LYS A 146 19.44 -3.73 5.69
C LYS A 146 19.55 -4.69 4.51
N GLY A 147 19.97 -4.18 3.37
CA GLY A 147 20.25 -4.99 2.19
C GLY A 147 20.12 -4.19 0.89
N PRO A 148 20.46 -4.81 -0.26
CA PRO A 148 20.40 -4.14 -1.55
C PRO A 148 18.96 -3.76 -1.94
N SER A 149 18.83 -2.85 -2.92
CA SER A 149 17.53 -2.54 -3.53
C SER A 149 16.92 -3.81 -4.14
N GLY A 150 15.60 -3.97 -4.07
CA GLY A 150 14.91 -5.16 -4.58
C GLY A 150 15.05 -6.44 -3.76
N ALA A 151 15.78 -6.43 -2.63
CA ALA A 151 15.93 -7.59 -1.73
C ALA A 151 14.67 -7.95 -0.90
N GLY A 152 13.58 -7.19 -1.02
CA GLY A 152 12.33 -7.48 -0.32
C GLY A 152 12.24 -6.96 1.13
N LYS A 153 13.11 -6.05 1.57
CA LYS A 153 13.12 -5.51 2.94
C LYS A 153 11.76 -4.98 3.40
N SER A 154 11.19 -4.03 2.65
CA SER A 154 9.88 -3.45 2.98
C SER A 154 8.76 -4.48 2.86
N GLN A 155 8.87 -5.44 1.94
CA GLN A 155 7.89 -6.52 1.80
C GLN A 155 7.90 -7.46 3.00
N ASN A 156 9.08 -7.81 3.53
CA ASN A 156 9.19 -8.58 4.78
C ASN A 156 8.57 -7.81 5.96
N ALA A 157 8.82 -6.50 6.05
CA ALA A 157 8.24 -5.65 7.08
C ALA A 157 6.70 -5.58 6.97
N PHE A 158 6.15 -5.43 5.76
CA PHE A 158 4.70 -5.37 5.54
C PHE A 158 4.03 -6.72 5.78
N HIS A 159 4.71 -7.82 5.43
CA HIS A 159 4.24 -9.16 5.76
C HIS A 159 4.11 -9.35 7.27
N PHE A 160 5.16 -9.00 8.02
CA PHE A 160 5.11 -9.01 9.48
C PHE A 160 4.00 -8.11 10.01
N ALA A 161 3.84 -6.90 9.48
CA ALA A 161 2.83 -5.95 9.89
C ALA A 161 1.40 -6.48 9.73
N LYS A 162 1.14 -7.21 8.63
CA LYS A 162 -0.15 -7.87 8.38
C LYS A 162 -0.44 -8.93 9.43
N LYS A 163 0.54 -9.79 9.74
CA LYS A 163 0.42 -10.82 10.79
C LYS A 163 0.26 -10.19 12.18
N PHE A 164 1.08 -9.20 12.51
CA PHE A 164 1.04 -8.46 13.78
C PHE A 164 -0.34 -7.83 14.01
N ARG A 165 -0.92 -7.20 12.98
CA ARG A 165 -2.27 -6.60 13.07
C ARG A 165 -3.35 -7.66 13.29
N PHE A 166 -3.24 -8.81 12.64
CA PHE A 166 -4.18 -9.91 12.81
C PHE A 166 -4.15 -10.44 14.25
N GLU A 167 -2.96 -10.60 14.82
CA GLU A 167 -2.76 -11.07 16.20
C GLU A 167 -3.10 -10.00 17.25
N ASN A 168 -3.05 -8.71 16.88
CA ASN A 168 -3.25 -7.59 17.79
C ASN A 168 -4.24 -6.57 17.20
N GLN A 169 -5.54 -6.87 17.27
CA GLN A 169 -6.60 -6.11 16.56
C GLN A 169 -6.72 -4.64 16.96
N GLN A 170 -6.32 -4.29 18.20
CA GLN A 170 -6.39 -2.92 18.74
C GLN A 170 -5.06 -2.15 18.59
N SER A 171 -4.10 -2.73 17.87
CA SER A 171 -2.80 -2.12 17.64
C SER A 171 -2.82 -0.99 16.63
N ILE A 172 -2.08 0.06 16.92
CA ILE A 172 -1.61 0.99 15.92
C ILE A 172 -0.46 0.31 15.16
N VAL A 173 -0.66 0.14 13.84
CA VAL A 173 0.37 -0.31 12.90
C VAL A 173 0.57 0.79 11.88
N TRP A 174 1.76 1.40 11.86
CA TRP A 174 2.00 2.62 11.11
C TRP A 174 3.32 2.61 10.34
N ARG A 175 3.30 3.09 9.10
CA ARG A 175 4.48 3.31 8.28
C ARG A 175 4.92 4.78 8.34
N VAL A 176 6.18 5.00 8.67
CA VAL A 176 6.87 6.29 8.60
C VAL A 176 7.79 6.25 7.39
N HIS A 177 7.58 7.15 6.43
CA HIS A 177 8.45 7.27 5.27
C HIS A 177 9.72 8.04 5.64
N CYS A 178 10.88 7.40 5.49
CA CYS A 178 12.17 7.90 5.97
C CYS A 178 13.17 8.26 4.85
N LYS A 179 12.69 8.42 3.61
CA LYS A 179 13.52 8.89 2.48
C LYS A 179 14.07 10.29 2.72
N SER A 180 13.27 11.15 3.32
CA SER A 180 13.65 12.52 3.65
C SER A 180 13.07 12.97 4.99
N THR A 181 13.73 13.95 5.59
CA THR A 181 13.26 14.60 6.84
C THR A 181 11.83 15.16 6.67
N ARG A 182 11.48 15.65 5.47
CA ARG A 182 10.13 16.14 5.17
C ARG A 182 9.08 15.03 5.14
N GLU A 183 9.39 13.89 4.52
CA GLU A 183 8.49 12.73 4.51
C GLU A 183 8.28 12.17 5.93
N MET A 184 9.32 12.18 6.77
CA MET A 184 9.19 11.83 8.18
C MET A 184 8.24 12.78 8.91
N HIS A 185 8.41 14.10 8.73
CA HIS A 185 7.51 15.10 9.32
C HIS A 185 6.05 14.86 8.89
N LEU A 186 5.79 14.67 7.59
CA LEU A 186 4.43 14.41 7.10
C LEU A 186 3.85 13.10 7.67
N SER A 187 4.67 12.05 7.71
CA SER A 187 4.27 10.76 8.28
C SER A 187 3.92 10.86 9.76
N TYR A 188 4.69 11.61 10.55
CA TYR A 188 4.41 11.86 11.95
C TYR A 188 3.21 12.78 12.15
N ALA A 189 3.00 13.79 11.29
CA ALA A 189 1.82 14.65 11.39
C ALA A 189 0.55 13.83 11.22
N ASN A 190 0.54 12.92 10.23
CA ASN A 190 -0.57 12.01 10.00
C ASN A 190 -0.76 11.04 11.16
N LEU A 191 0.32 10.52 11.76
CA LEU A 191 0.22 9.67 12.96
C LEU A 191 -0.34 10.43 14.16
N MET A 192 0.10 11.67 14.38
CA MET A 192 -0.44 12.52 15.44
C MET A 192 -1.94 12.72 15.28
N LEU A 193 -2.40 13.06 14.07
CA LEU A 193 -3.83 13.17 13.77
C LEU A 193 -4.57 11.86 14.05
N ARG A 194 -4.00 10.72 13.64
CA ARG A 194 -4.57 9.40 13.90
C ARG A 194 -4.71 9.09 15.39
N LEU A 195 -3.78 9.58 16.20
CA LEU A 195 -3.78 9.43 17.66
C LEU A 195 -4.65 10.48 18.39
N GLY A 196 -5.36 11.33 17.65
CA GLY A 196 -6.20 12.39 18.19
C GLY A 196 -5.42 13.62 18.69
N LEU A 197 -4.12 13.72 18.37
CA LEU A 197 -3.27 14.84 18.75
C LEU A 197 -3.49 16.00 17.78
N ARG A 198 -4.22 17.04 18.23
CA ARG A 198 -4.62 18.20 17.41
C ARG A 198 -3.64 19.39 17.46
N GLU A 199 -2.49 19.22 18.12
CA GLU A 199 -1.47 20.26 18.19
C GLU A 199 -0.86 20.51 16.81
N VAL A 200 -0.91 21.76 16.33
CA VAL A 200 -0.30 22.14 15.06
C VAL A 200 1.18 22.41 15.27
N ILE A 201 2.01 21.39 15.05
CA ILE A 201 3.47 21.57 14.94
C ILE A 201 3.75 21.98 13.49
N ARG A 202 3.97 23.28 13.27
CA ARG A 202 4.19 23.82 11.93
C ARG A 202 5.55 23.37 11.38
N TYR A 203 5.53 22.97 10.11
CA TYR A 203 6.76 22.72 9.36
C TYR A 203 7.62 23.99 9.36
N ASN A 204 8.86 23.86 9.80
CA ASN A 204 9.87 24.90 9.71
C ASN A 204 11.13 24.26 9.11
N GLU A 205 11.48 24.64 7.88
CA GLU A 205 12.63 24.07 7.17
C GLU A 205 13.94 24.27 7.92
N PHE A 206 14.10 25.42 8.59
CA PHE A 206 15.29 25.75 9.36
C PHE A 206 15.41 24.96 10.66
N ASN A 207 14.31 24.36 11.15
CA ASN A 207 14.30 23.62 12.40
C ASN A 207 13.47 22.33 12.35
N ILE A 208 13.48 21.67 11.19
CA ILE A 208 12.64 20.51 10.95
C ILE A 208 12.94 19.35 11.90
N ARG A 209 14.20 19.19 12.33
CA ARG A 209 14.62 18.15 13.26
C ARG A 209 13.97 18.33 14.64
N GLU A 210 13.92 19.57 15.15
CA GLU A 210 13.25 19.83 16.43
C GLU A 210 11.73 19.64 16.31
N CYS A 211 11.13 20.03 15.18
CA CYS A 211 9.71 19.73 14.93
C CYS A 211 9.45 18.22 14.99
N ILE A 212 10.26 17.41 14.30
CA ILE A 212 10.13 15.96 14.31
C ILE A 212 10.31 15.38 15.71
N LYS A 213 11.32 15.82 16.47
CA LYS A 213 11.53 15.38 17.85
C LYS A 213 10.32 15.69 18.74
N LYS A 214 9.77 16.91 18.66
CA LYS A 214 8.55 17.29 19.39
C LYS A 214 7.36 16.41 19.01
N MET A 215 7.16 16.13 17.73
CA MET A 215 6.08 15.26 17.25
C MET A 215 6.25 13.84 17.78
N PHE A 216 7.48 13.32 17.69
CA PHE A 216 7.85 12.02 18.24
C PHE A 216 7.56 11.92 19.74
N ASP A 217 7.98 12.90 20.54
CA ASP A 217 7.75 12.93 21.99
C ASP A 217 6.26 12.86 22.32
N ARG A 218 5.42 13.57 21.55
CA ARG A 218 3.95 13.53 21.71
C ARG A 218 3.37 12.17 21.36
N ILE A 219 3.81 11.58 20.24
CA ILE A 219 3.39 10.25 19.81
C ILE A 219 3.78 9.21 20.86
N TYR A 220 5.04 9.23 21.30
CA TYR A 220 5.56 8.33 22.33
C TYR A 220 4.75 8.42 23.62
N LYS A 221 4.51 9.64 24.11
CA LYS A 221 3.70 9.86 25.31
C LYS A 221 2.29 9.29 25.13
N ARG A 222 1.63 9.56 24.00
CA ARG A 222 0.27 9.06 23.73
C ARG A 222 0.20 7.53 23.66
N LEU A 223 1.18 6.89 23.03
CA LEU A 223 1.26 5.42 22.92
C LEU A 223 1.66 4.72 24.23
N THR A 224 2.08 5.48 25.25
CA THR A 224 2.45 4.96 26.58
C THR A 224 1.46 5.35 27.68
N GLU A 225 0.37 6.03 27.34
CA GLU A 225 -0.76 6.28 28.24
C GLU A 225 -1.61 5.01 28.44
N ASP A 226 -2.29 4.88 29.59
CA ASP A 226 -3.03 3.67 30.00
C ASP A 226 -3.98 3.10 28.93
N GLU A 227 -4.59 3.98 28.13
CA GLU A 227 -5.48 3.61 27.02
C GLU A 227 -4.77 2.75 25.96
N TYR A 228 -3.52 3.10 25.62
CA TYR A 228 -2.71 2.48 24.56
C TYR A 228 -1.72 1.46 25.14
N LEU A 229 -1.27 1.65 26.38
CA LEU A 229 -0.25 0.83 27.04
C LEU A 229 -0.63 -0.66 27.12
N LYS A 230 -1.93 -0.96 27.20
CA LYS A 230 -2.47 -2.34 27.21
C LYS A 230 -2.38 -3.06 25.85
N HIS A 231 -1.98 -2.36 24.80
CA HIS A 231 -1.87 -2.88 23.44
C HIS A 231 -0.43 -2.85 22.96
N LYS A 232 -0.08 -3.81 22.11
CA LYS A 232 1.17 -3.77 21.36
C LYS A 232 1.00 -2.85 20.16
N HIS A 233 2.03 -2.14 19.73
CA HIS A 233 1.99 -1.24 18.58
C HIS A 233 3.20 -1.51 17.69
N LEU A 234 3.08 -1.25 16.39
CA LEU A 234 4.15 -1.46 15.44
C LEU A 234 4.38 -0.20 14.60
N ILE A 235 5.61 0.31 14.62
CA ILE A 235 6.05 1.43 13.79
C ILE A 235 7.09 0.92 12.78
N ILE A 236 6.85 1.15 11.49
CA ILE A 236 7.77 0.76 10.42
C ILE A 236 8.41 2.02 9.86
N MET A 237 9.69 2.23 10.15
CA MET A 237 10.51 3.33 9.64
C MET A 237 11.16 2.88 8.33
N ASP A 238 10.53 3.22 7.21
CA ASP A 238 10.81 2.59 5.91
C ASP A 238 11.62 3.49 4.97
N ASP A 239 12.55 2.86 4.24
CA ASP A 239 13.35 3.43 3.16
C ASP A 239 14.25 4.60 3.57
N MET A 240 15.10 4.35 4.58
CA MET A 240 16.14 5.29 4.99
C MET A 240 17.23 5.39 3.92
N GLU A 241 17.21 6.51 3.19
CA GLU A 241 18.13 6.79 2.07
C GLU A 241 19.27 7.76 2.42
N SER A 242 19.38 8.29 3.64
CA SER A 242 20.45 9.24 4.02
C SER A 242 21.03 8.95 5.41
N PRO A 243 22.31 9.29 5.69
CA PRO A 243 22.88 9.15 7.03
C PRO A 243 22.10 9.94 8.09
N LYS A 244 21.57 11.10 7.69
CA LYS A 244 20.80 11.99 8.57
C LYS A 244 19.49 11.33 9.01
N THR A 245 18.68 10.84 8.07
CA THR A 245 17.41 10.18 8.40
C THR A 245 17.65 8.88 9.16
N ALA A 246 18.72 8.16 8.83
CA ALA A 246 19.08 6.95 9.56
C ALA A 246 19.47 7.24 11.02
N GLN A 247 20.27 8.28 11.28
CA GLN A 247 20.58 8.72 12.64
C GLN A 247 19.31 9.12 13.41
N GLU A 248 18.40 9.88 12.80
CA GLU A 248 17.14 10.30 13.44
C GLU A 248 16.26 9.09 13.81
N VAL A 249 16.15 8.12 12.91
CA VAL A 249 15.43 6.86 13.16
C VAL A 249 16.04 6.08 14.32
N HIS A 250 17.36 5.97 14.35
CA HIS A 250 18.03 5.23 15.42
C HIS A 250 17.86 5.88 16.80
N GLU A 251 18.04 7.21 16.89
CA GLU A 251 17.73 7.94 18.13
C GLU A 251 16.31 7.60 18.62
N MET A 252 15.32 7.54 17.72
CA MET A 252 13.93 7.22 18.06
C MET A 252 13.68 5.75 18.41
N MET A 253 14.36 4.83 17.74
CA MET A 253 14.26 3.39 18.03
C MET A 253 14.66 3.08 19.47
N GLU A 254 15.73 3.71 19.96
CA GLU A 254 16.20 3.53 21.35
C GLU A 254 15.12 3.91 22.37
N TYR A 255 14.36 4.99 22.13
CA TYR A 255 13.23 5.36 22.99
C TYR A 255 12.09 4.33 22.94
N PHE A 256 11.71 3.85 21.76
CA PHE A 256 10.60 2.90 21.63
C PHE A 256 10.91 1.53 22.25
N ILE A 257 12.17 1.08 22.19
CA ILE A 257 12.60 -0.17 22.83
C ILE A 257 12.31 -0.16 24.34
N ILE A 258 12.42 1.00 24.99
CA ILE A 258 12.16 1.15 26.44
C ILE A 258 10.68 0.92 26.78
N ALA A 259 9.75 1.33 25.91
CA ALA A 259 8.31 1.29 26.18
C ALA A 259 7.73 -0.14 26.25
N LYS A 260 8.41 -1.16 25.68
CA LYS A 260 8.02 -2.58 25.60
C LYS A 260 6.70 -2.90 24.90
N ASN A 261 5.74 -1.97 24.87
CA ASN A 261 4.49 -2.10 24.13
C ASN A 261 4.61 -1.58 22.68
N ILE A 262 5.73 -0.97 22.31
CA ILE A 262 5.98 -0.44 20.97
C ILE A 262 7.10 -1.24 20.30
N TYR A 263 6.78 -1.80 19.13
CA TYR A 263 7.68 -2.55 18.28
C TYR A 263 8.12 -1.70 17.09
N VAL A 264 9.38 -1.84 16.64
CA VAL A 264 9.92 -1.01 15.56
C VAL A 264 10.66 -1.83 14.50
N ILE A 265 10.32 -1.61 13.23
CA ILE A 265 11.10 -2.11 12.09
C ILE A 265 11.69 -0.92 11.35
N GLY A 266 13.01 -0.82 11.28
CA GLY A 266 13.69 0.10 10.37
C GLY A 266 14.08 -0.61 9.08
N THR A 267 13.94 0.01 7.90
CA THR A 267 14.52 -0.50 6.64
C THR A 267 15.48 0.50 6.02
N SER A 268 16.65 0.03 5.56
CA SER A 268 17.67 0.87 4.94
C SER A 268 18.43 0.16 3.82
N GLN A 269 19.02 0.94 2.92
CA GLN A 269 19.98 0.42 1.94
C GLN A 269 21.36 0.23 2.59
N ASN A 270 22.14 -0.74 2.09
CA ASN A 270 23.41 -1.21 2.69
C ASN A 270 24.54 -0.15 2.79
N ARG A 271 24.27 1.12 2.43
CA ARG A 271 25.27 2.20 2.37
C ARG A 271 25.53 2.89 3.71
N TYR A 272 24.71 2.64 4.74
CA TYR A 272 24.83 3.27 6.06
C TYR A 272 25.40 2.32 7.12
N SER A 273 26.54 1.73 6.76
CA SER A 273 27.25 0.64 7.45
C SER A 273 27.46 0.77 8.98
N PRO A 274 27.61 1.95 9.64
CA PRO A 274 27.87 1.97 11.08
C PRO A 274 26.66 1.57 11.96
N MET A 275 25.46 1.42 11.39
CA MET A 275 24.25 1.09 12.17
C MET A 275 24.01 -0.42 12.33
N LEU A 276 24.98 -1.25 11.96
CA LEU A 276 24.85 -2.70 11.91
C LEU A 276 25.62 -3.40 13.01
N ASP A 277 26.51 -2.67 13.66
CA ASP A 277 27.14 -3.08 14.92
C ASP A 277 26.15 -2.99 16.09
N TYR A 278 24.91 -2.51 15.85
CA TYR A 278 23.85 -2.52 16.84
C TYR A 278 23.26 -3.92 17.02
N GLU A 279 22.88 -4.20 18.27
CA GLU A 279 22.36 -5.50 18.71
C GLU A 279 21.15 -5.98 17.88
N TYR A 280 20.39 -5.07 17.26
CA TYR A 280 19.15 -5.34 16.53
C TYR A 280 19.30 -5.26 15.00
N GLY A 281 20.52 -5.22 14.47
CA GLY A 281 20.78 -5.23 13.03
C GLY A 281 20.46 -6.59 12.37
N MET A 282 19.84 -6.56 11.19
CA MET A 282 19.57 -7.73 10.36
C MET A 282 19.96 -7.47 8.90
N GLU A 283 20.80 -8.33 8.33
CA GLU A 283 21.06 -8.36 6.90
C GLU A 283 20.08 -9.27 6.17
N VAL A 284 19.33 -8.69 5.22
CA VAL A 284 18.49 -9.44 4.29
C VAL A 284 19.37 -10.00 3.19
N SER A 285 19.50 -11.32 3.19
CA SER A 285 20.13 -12.06 2.11
C SER A 285 19.19 -12.14 0.91
N LYS A 286 19.77 -12.45 -0.25
CA LYS A 286 19.02 -12.86 -1.44
C LYS A 286 18.20 -14.13 -1.18
N MET A 287 17.29 -14.47 -2.09
CA MET A 287 16.51 -15.71 -1.99
C MET A 287 17.44 -16.93 -2.12
N THR A 288 17.13 -17.98 -1.36
CA THR A 288 17.76 -19.28 -1.53
C THR A 288 17.20 -19.98 -2.76
N GLU A 289 17.95 -20.93 -3.32
CA GLU A 289 17.50 -21.73 -4.46
C GLU A 289 16.14 -22.39 -4.21
N LYS A 290 15.91 -22.89 -2.99
CA LYS A 290 14.63 -23.50 -2.60
C LYS A 290 13.47 -22.50 -2.68
N GLU A 291 13.65 -21.30 -2.13
CA GLU A 291 12.64 -20.24 -2.16
C GLU A 291 12.34 -19.78 -3.60
N VAL A 292 13.35 -19.75 -4.47
CA VAL A 292 13.13 -19.41 -5.89
C VAL A 292 12.31 -20.49 -6.58
N ILE A 293 12.60 -21.77 -6.34
CA ILE A 293 11.80 -22.86 -6.90
C ILE A 293 10.36 -22.79 -6.39
N GLU A 294 10.15 -22.50 -5.10
CA GLU A 294 8.82 -22.33 -4.52
C GLU A 294 8.05 -21.17 -5.17
N LEU A 295 8.71 -20.02 -5.39
CA LEU A 295 8.15 -18.90 -6.15
C LEU A 295 7.69 -19.35 -7.54
N PHE A 296 8.55 -20.00 -8.32
CA PHE A 296 8.19 -20.40 -9.68
C PHE A 296 7.09 -21.47 -9.71
N LYS A 297 7.10 -22.42 -8.77
CA LYS A 297 6.05 -23.43 -8.60
C LYS A 297 4.68 -22.81 -8.33
N MET A 298 4.63 -21.83 -7.44
CA MET A 298 3.39 -21.17 -7.05
C MET A 298 2.73 -20.42 -8.21
N TYR A 299 3.51 -19.95 -9.19
CA TYR A 299 3.01 -19.05 -10.23
C TYR A 299 3.02 -19.62 -11.66
N ASN A 300 3.86 -20.61 -11.98
CA ASN A 300 4.07 -21.13 -13.34
C ASN A 300 3.76 -22.62 -13.51
N ASP A 301 3.27 -23.31 -12.48
CA ASP A 301 2.97 -24.77 -12.51
C ASP A 301 4.17 -25.65 -12.93
N VAL A 302 5.36 -25.27 -12.46
CA VAL A 302 6.62 -25.93 -12.82
C VAL A 302 6.85 -27.17 -11.98
N ASN A 303 6.84 -28.34 -12.60
CA ASN A 303 7.04 -29.61 -11.89
C ASN A 303 8.14 -30.49 -12.49
N GLU A 304 8.58 -30.20 -13.72
CA GLU A 304 9.55 -31.04 -14.42
C GLU A 304 11.00 -30.79 -13.96
N PRO A 305 11.85 -31.83 -13.83
CA PRO A 305 13.25 -31.68 -13.42
C PRO A 305 14.07 -30.77 -14.34
N THR A 306 13.77 -30.76 -15.64
CA THR A 306 14.42 -29.90 -16.64
C THR A 306 14.12 -28.44 -16.39
N GLU A 307 12.85 -28.09 -16.15
CA GLU A 307 12.42 -26.73 -15.84
C GLU A 307 13.02 -26.25 -14.51
N ILE A 308 13.12 -27.13 -13.51
CA ILE A 308 13.80 -26.80 -12.25
C ILE A 308 15.26 -26.42 -12.49
N SER A 309 15.98 -27.11 -13.38
CA SER A 309 17.34 -26.73 -13.74
C SER A 309 17.40 -25.36 -14.42
N GLU A 310 16.47 -25.06 -15.33
CA GLU A 310 16.38 -23.76 -16.01
C GLU A 310 16.05 -22.61 -15.05
N ILE A 311 15.21 -22.87 -14.03
CA ILE A 311 14.93 -21.90 -12.95
C ILE A 311 16.20 -21.56 -12.19
N LYS A 312 17.02 -22.55 -11.84
CA LYS A 312 18.28 -22.30 -11.10
C LYS A 312 19.24 -21.44 -11.91
N GLU A 313 19.34 -21.70 -13.21
CA GLU A 313 20.15 -20.88 -14.11
C GLU A 313 19.63 -19.45 -14.20
N LEU A 314 18.31 -19.28 -14.40
CA LEU A 314 17.66 -17.97 -14.40
C LEU A 314 17.88 -17.24 -13.06
N ALA A 315 17.78 -17.95 -11.93
CA ALA A 315 17.96 -17.38 -10.61
C ALA A 315 19.38 -16.83 -10.39
N LYS A 316 20.39 -17.58 -10.88
CA LYS A 316 21.78 -17.14 -10.88
C LYS A 316 21.97 -15.90 -11.74
N ASN A 317 21.35 -15.85 -12.91
CA ASN A 317 21.39 -14.71 -13.82
C ASN A 317 20.73 -13.46 -13.21
N LEU A 318 19.66 -13.64 -12.44
CA LEU A 318 18.95 -12.57 -11.73
C LEU A 318 19.48 -12.29 -10.33
N ASP A 319 20.64 -12.87 -9.98
CA ASP A 319 21.33 -12.69 -8.72
C ASP A 319 20.44 -12.97 -7.47
N TYR A 320 19.49 -13.89 -7.64
CA TYR A 320 18.55 -14.33 -6.60
C TYR A 320 17.74 -13.19 -5.95
N LEU A 321 17.55 -12.07 -6.65
CA LEU A 321 16.82 -10.91 -6.13
C LEU A 321 15.31 -11.10 -6.27
N PRO A 322 14.52 -11.04 -5.18
CA PRO A 322 13.07 -11.25 -5.22
C PRO A 322 12.35 -10.41 -6.27
N LEU A 323 12.71 -9.13 -6.40
CA LEU A 323 12.07 -8.23 -7.36
C LEU A 323 12.26 -8.70 -8.81
N CYS A 324 13.49 -9.04 -9.21
CA CYS A 324 13.79 -9.51 -10.56
C CYS A 324 13.13 -10.85 -10.85
N LEU A 325 13.16 -11.76 -9.87
CA LEU A 325 12.55 -13.09 -9.98
C LEU A 325 11.03 -13.00 -10.12
N ALA A 326 10.38 -12.11 -9.36
CA ALA A 326 8.95 -11.86 -9.46
C ALA A 326 8.56 -11.33 -10.85
N LEU A 327 9.34 -10.39 -11.40
CA LEU A 327 9.11 -9.87 -12.76
C LEU A 327 9.26 -10.96 -13.82
N ALA A 328 10.33 -11.75 -13.76
CA ALA A 328 10.56 -12.84 -14.70
C ALA A 328 9.47 -13.91 -14.62
N SER A 329 9.10 -14.32 -13.41
CA SER A 329 8.02 -15.27 -13.14
C SER A 329 6.68 -14.77 -13.70
N SER A 330 6.31 -13.52 -13.43
CA SER A 330 5.08 -12.92 -13.98
C SER A 330 5.11 -12.84 -15.51
N TYR A 331 6.24 -12.43 -16.10
CA TYR A 331 6.40 -12.40 -17.54
C TYR A 331 6.19 -13.77 -18.18
N ILE A 332 6.86 -14.81 -17.66
CA ILE A 332 6.77 -16.19 -18.15
C ILE A 332 5.31 -16.67 -18.08
N LYS A 333 4.65 -16.46 -16.94
CA LYS A 333 3.24 -16.82 -16.72
C LYS A 333 2.29 -16.16 -17.71
N ILE A 334 2.44 -14.86 -17.92
CA ILE A 334 1.52 -14.05 -18.75
C ILE A 334 1.74 -14.33 -20.23
N THR A 335 3.00 -14.37 -20.65
CA THR A 335 3.36 -14.56 -22.06
C THR A 335 3.34 -16.01 -22.51
N LYS A 336 3.24 -16.97 -21.57
CA LYS A 336 3.37 -18.42 -21.83
C LYS A 336 4.69 -18.78 -22.51
N THR A 337 5.72 -17.97 -22.30
CA THR A 337 7.08 -18.23 -22.79
C THR A 337 7.73 -19.29 -21.91
N SER A 338 8.48 -20.24 -22.47
CA SER A 338 9.25 -21.19 -21.66
C SER A 338 10.40 -20.50 -20.92
N ILE A 339 10.87 -21.10 -19.82
CA ILE A 339 11.96 -20.55 -19.01
C ILE A 339 13.25 -20.44 -19.84
N SER A 340 13.59 -21.48 -20.60
CA SER A 340 14.66 -21.46 -21.60
C SER A 340 14.57 -20.29 -22.58
N GLN A 341 13.39 -20.04 -23.16
CA GLN A 341 13.22 -18.95 -24.12
C GLN A 341 13.34 -17.57 -23.44
N TYR A 342 12.85 -17.42 -22.21
CA TYR A 342 13.06 -16.20 -21.42
C TYR A 342 14.55 -15.96 -21.15
N ASN A 343 15.28 -16.99 -20.69
CA ASN A 343 16.73 -16.91 -20.45
C ASN A 343 17.50 -16.45 -21.69
N LYS A 344 17.13 -16.96 -22.87
CA LYS A 344 17.71 -16.54 -24.14
C LYS A 344 17.45 -15.06 -24.44
N ASN A 345 16.17 -14.64 -24.39
CA ASN A 345 15.78 -13.25 -24.65
C ASN A 345 16.44 -12.27 -23.67
N TRP A 346 16.50 -12.65 -22.40
CA TRP A 346 17.16 -11.87 -21.35
C TRP A 346 18.67 -11.72 -21.62
N SER A 347 19.35 -12.83 -21.98
CA SER A 347 20.78 -12.83 -22.26
C SER A 347 21.13 -11.97 -23.48
N ASP A 348 20.29 -11.98 -24.51
CA ASP A 348 20.49 -11.16 -25.70
C ASP A 348 20.29 -9.67 -25.43
N LEU A 349 19.29 -9.31 -24.60
CA LEU A 349 19.08 -7.93 -24.19
C LEU A 349 20.13 -7.42 -23.20
N GLN A 350 20.66 -8.28 -22.33
CA GLN A 350 21.72 -7.90 -21.39
C GLN A 350 22.97 -7.38 -22.12
N LYS A 351 23.29 -7.95 -23.29
CA LYS A 351 24.39 -7.49 -24.15
C LYS A 351 24.21 -6.04 -24.62
N HIS A 352 22.96 -5.58 -24.73
CA HIS A 352 22.60 -4.25 -25.22
C HIS A 352 22.21 -3.28 -24.09
N ALA A 353 21.78 -3.78 -22.93
CA ALA A 353 21.34 -2.97 -21.79
C ALA A 353 22.47 -2.18 -21.10
N HIS A 354 23.74 -2.48 -21.42
CA HIS A 354 24.93 -1.78 -20.90
C HIS A 354 24.96 -0.28 -21.23
N GLU A 355 24.15 0.19 -22.19
CA GLU A 355 24.09 1.59 -22.58
C GLU A 355 23.14 2.43 -21.69
N ILE A 356 22.28 1.80 -20.89
CA ILE A 356 21.17 2.47 -20.18
C ILE A 356 21.47 2.76 -18.70
N SER A 357 22.28 1.94 -18.01
CA SER A 357 22.48 2.03 -16.56
C SER A 357 23.88 1.63 -16.08
N THR A 358 24.31 2.23 -14.96
CA THR A 358 25.53 1.86 -14.21
C THR A 358 25.22 1.11 -12.90
N GLU A 359 23.95 0.94 -12.51
CA GLU A 359 23.56 0.46 -11.16
C GLU A 359 23.46 -1.07 -11.03
N GLY A 360 23.57 -1.85 -12.11
CA GLY A 360 23.74 -3.29 -12.04
C GLY A 360 23.20 -4.07 -13.24
N LYS A 361 24.05 -4.94 -13.82
CA LYS A 361 23.85 -5.65 -15.09
C LYS A 361 22.61 -6.54 -15.18
N ASN A 362 22.03 -6.96 -14.05
CA ASN A 362 20.99 -8.00 -14.01
C ASN A 362 19.58 -7.42 -13.85
N PHE A 363 19.46 -6.18 -13.38
CA PHE A 363 18.18 -5.50 -13.17
C PHE A 363 17.56 -5.01 -14.48
N ASP A 364 18.39 -4.50 -15.40
CA ASP A 364 17.93 -3.74 -16.56
C ASP A 364 17.15 -4.60 -17.56
N ALA A 365 17.69 -5.75 -17.93
CA ALA A 365 17.10 -6.59 -18.97
C ALA A 365 15.71 -7.13 -18.59
N SER A 366 15.49 -7.52 -17.34
CA SER A 366 14.18 -8.00 -16.87
C SER A 366 13.11 -6.89 -16.90
N TYR A 367 13.48 -5.67 -16.51
CA TYR A 367 12.58 -4.52 -16.56
C TYR A 367 12.28 -4.11 -18.00
N ILE A 368 13.29 -4.03 -18.86
CA ILE A 368 13.13 -3.68 -20.27
C ILE A 368 12.18 -4.68 -20.96
N LEU A 369 12.45 -5.98 -20.83
CA LEU A 369 11.58 -7.03 -21.39
C LEU A 369 10.12 -6.88 -20.96
N THR A 370 9.92 -6.69 -19.66
CA THR A 370 8.58 -6.60 -19.08
C THR A 370 7.86 -5.34 -19.55
N LEU A 371 8.54 -4.19 -19.53
CA LEU A 371 7.95 -2.92 -19.91
C LEU A 371 7.70 -2.80 -21.42
N GLU A 372 8.57 -3.34 -22.27
CA GLU A 372 8.35 -3.40 -23.71
C GLU A 372 7.13 -4.26 -24.05
N LYS A 373 7.04 -5.43 -23.41
CA LYS A 373 5.89 -6.32 -23.60
C LYS A 373 4.59 -5.69 -23.09
N LEU A 374 4.61 -5.09 -21.90
CA LEU A 374 3.48 -4.35 -21.34
C LEU A 374 3.03 -3.24 -22.29
N LYS A 375 3.96 -2.40 -22.78
CA LYS A 375 3.63 -1.29 -23.71
C LYS A 375 2.98 -1.81 -24.99
N LYS A 376 3.44 -2.95 -25.52
CA LYS A 376 2.90 -3.57 -26.74
C LYS A 376 1.48 -4.09 -26.53
N ASP A 377 1.20 -4.70 -25.39
CA ASP A 377 -0.07 -5.35 -25.12
C ASP A 377 -1.16 -4.38 -24.63
N LEU A 378 -0.78 -3.21 -24.08
CA LEU A 378 -1.73 -2.21 -23.60
C LEU A 378 -2.44 -1.47 -24.74
N PRO A 379 -3.75 -1.16 -24.59
CA PRO A 379 -4.46 -0.21 -25.43
C PRO A 379 -3.82 1.18 -25.41
N GLU A 380 -4.09 1.99 -26.42
CA GLU A 380 -3.48 3.33 -26.58
C GLU A 380 -3.73 4.24 -25.37
N CYS A 381 -4.97 4.30 -24.86
CA CYS A 381 -5.32 5.10 -23.68
C CYS A 381 -4.57 4.64 -22.43
N SER A 382 -4.57 3.34 -22.13
CA SER A 382 -3.81 2.77 -21.00
C SER A 382 -2.30 2.99 -21.14
N ARG A 383 -1.77 2.94 -22.37
CA ARG A 383 -0.36 3.22 -22.66
C ARG A 383 -0.01 4.68 -22.43
N LYS A 384 -0.90 5.63 -22.72
CA LYS A 384 -0.73 7.05 -22.39
C LYS A 384 -0.67 7.26 -20.87
N LEU A 385 -1.56 6.63 -20.11
CA LEU A 385 -1.51 6.69 -18.64
C LEU A 385 -0.18 6.15 -18.08
N LEU A 386 0.32 5.03 -18.62
CA LEU A 386 1.62 4.49 -18.26
C LEU A 386 2.76 5.50 -18.46
N GLN A 387 2.64 6.39 -19.46
CA GLN A 387 3.64 7.41 -19.75
C GLN A 387 3.67 8.53 -18.69
N TYR A 388 2.60 8.79 -17.96
CA TYR A 388 2.58 9.88 -16.97
C TYR A 388 3.16 9.49 -15.61
N ILE A 389 3.14 8.19 -15.27
CA ILE A 389 3.63 7.65 -13.99
C ILE A 389 5.00 8.22 -13.53
N PRO A 390 6.04 8.32 -14.37
CA PRO A 390 7.33 8.93 -14.03
C PRO A 390 7.28 10.27 -13.29
N TYR A 391 6.26 11.08 -13.55
CA TYR A 391 6.18 12.45 -13.04
C TYR A 391 5.11 12.63 -11.96
N LEU A 392 4.52 11.54 -11.49
CA LEU A 392 3.55 11.51 -10.40
C LEU A 392 4.23 11.03 -9.13
N ASN A 393 3.70 11.41 -7.95
CA ASN A 393 4.07 10.73 -6.71
C ASN A 393 3.69 9.24 -6.79
N HIS A 394 4.66 8.41 -7.15
CA HIS A 394 4.47 7.00 -7.44
C HIS A 394 4.11 6.14 -6.24
N ASN A 395 4.23 6.67 -5.02
CA ASN A 395 3.87 5.91 -3.83
C ASN A 395 2.35 5.81 -3.64
N ILE A 396 1.60 6.82 -4.12
CA ILE A 396 0.19 7.03 -3.80
C ILE A 396 -0.49 7.71 -5.00
N ILE A 397 -0.72 6.98 -6.09
CA ILE A 397 -1.45 7.50 -7.25
C ILE A 397 -2.94 7.16 -7.10
N PRO A 398 -3.84 8.13 -6.88
CA PRO A 398 -5.27 7.88 -6.78
C PRO A 398 -5.85 7.58 -8.16
N ILE A 399 -6.80 6.64 -8.24
CA ILE A 399 -7.41 6.27 -9.52
C ILE A 399 -8.13 7.43 -10.21
N GLN A 400 -8.72 8.34 -9.42
CA GLN A 400 -9.40 9.53 -9.96
C GLN A 400 -8.45 10.44 -10.74
N LEU A 401 -7.14 10.43 -10.42
CA LEU A 401 -6.16 11.16 -11.19
C LEU A 401 -6.00 10.56 -12.59
N PHE A 402 -5.91 9.23 -12.71
CA PHE A 402 -5.87 8.57 -14.01
C PHE A 402 -7.15 8.77 -14.82
N GLU A 403 -8.32 8.68 -14.18
CA GLU A 403 -9.60 8.94 -14.85
C GLU A 403 -9.67 10.38 -15.39
N SER A 404 -9.13 11.36 -14.65
CA SER A 404 -9.08 12.76 -15.08
C SER A 404 -8.14 13.01 -16.27
N LEU A 405 -7.08 12.21 -16.42
CA LEU A 405 -6.08 12.35 -17.49
C LEU A 405 -6.58 11.82 -18.84
N LEU A 406 -7.73 11.15 -18.88
CA LEU A 406 -8.35 10.65 -20.09
C LEU A 406 -9.41 11.66 -20.61
N GLU A 407 -9.52 11.81 -21.92
CA GLU A 407 -10.49 12.73 -22.56
C GLU A 407 -11.83 12.05 -22.89
N SER A 408 -11.95 10.73 -22.69
CA SER A 408 -13.09 9.92 -23.14
C SER A 408 -14.29 9.91 -22.18
N ASP A 409 -15.41 9.30 -22.59
CA ASP A 409 -16.61 9.14 -21.74
C ASP A 409 -16.36 8.23 -20.53
N SER A 410 -17.10 8.43 -19.44
CA SER A 410 -16.86 7.81 -18.12
C SER A 410 -16.71 6.29 -18.13
N SER A 411 -17.54 5.57 -18.90
CA SER A 411 -17.48 4.09 -19.00
C SER A 411 -16.21 3.59 -19.69
N SER A 412 -15.72 4.32 -20.68
CA SER A 412 -14.47 3.98 -21.39
C SER A 412 -13.25 4.30 -20.53
N LYS A 413 -13.28 5.40 -19.76
CA LYS A 413 -12.23 5.77 -18.81
C LYS A 413 -11.98 4.70 -17.78
N GLU A 414 -13.04 4.24 -17.12
CA GLU A 414 -12.92 3.20 -16.10
C GLU A 414 -12.32 1.93 -16.69
N THR A 415 -12.73 1.54 -17.89
CA THR A 415 -12.21 0.35 -18.59
C THR A 415 -10.72 0.50 -18.92
N ASP A 416 -10.30 1.63 -19.46
CA ASP A 416 -8.90 1.90 -19.82
C ASP A 416 -7.98 1.94 -18.60
N VAL A 417 -8.45 2.56 -17.52
CA VAL A 417 -7.73 2.61 -16.25
C VAL A 417 -7.63 1.21 -15.66
N ASN A 418 -8.75 0.49 -15.52
CA ASN A 418 -8.76 -0.88 -15.00
C ASN A 418 -7.87 -1.82 -15.83
N THR A 419 -7.80 -1.63 -17.14
CA THR A 419 -6.91 -2.40 -18.02
C THR A 419 -5.43 -2.13 -17.69
N LEU A 420 -5.04 -0.86 -17.49
CA LEU A 420 -3.70 -0.51 -17.02
C LEU A 420 -3.42 -1.14 -15.65
N LEU A 421 -4.37 -1.03 -14.72
CA LEU A 421 -4.21 -1.52 -13.35
C LEU A 421 -4.03 -3.03 -13.31
N ALA A 422 -4.86 -3.77 -14.05
CA ALA A 422 -4.76 -5.22 -14.18
C ALA A 422 -3.38 -5.59 -14.73
N ALA A 423 -2.92 -4.94 -15.80
CA ALA A 423 -1.64 -5.25 -16.40
C ALA A 423 -0.46 -4.92 -15.45
N LEU A 424 -0.45 -3.77 -14.80
CA LEU A 424 0.59 -3.41 -13.82
C LEU A 424 0.61 -4.38 -12.63
N HIS A 425 -0.56 -4.81 -12.18
CA HIS A 425 -0.71 -5.78 -11.10
C HIS A 425 -0.19 -7.16 -11.53
N ASP A 426 -0.63 -7.66 -12.67
CA ASP A 426 -0.27 -8.99 -13.19
C ASP A 426 1.24 -9.10 -13.43
N TYR A 427 1.87 -8.07 -13.97
CA TYR A 427 3.33 -8.03 -14.15
C TYR A 427 4.11 -7.72 -12.85
N SER A 428 3.44 -7.59 -11.70
CA SER A 428 4.07 -7.25 -10.41
C SER A 428 4.84 -5.92 -10.42
N LEU A 429 4.37 -4.95 -11.20
CA LEU A 429 4.96 -3.63 -11.34
C LEU A 429 4.33 -2.59 -10.40
N ALA A 430 3.13 -2.87 -9.90
CA ALA A 430 2.40 -2.01 -8.98
C ALA A 430 1.69 -2.82 -7.90
N ALA A 431 1.48 -2.19 -6.75
CA ALA A 431 0.59 -2.64 -5.71
C ALA A 431 -0.67 -1.77 -5.71
N ILE A 432 -1.84 -2.40 -5.61
CA ILE A 432 -3.14 -1.72 -5.61
C ILE A 432 -3.77 -1.90 -4.23
N SER A 433 -4.32 -0.82 -3.69
CA SER A 433 -5.02 -0.81 -2.40
C SER A 433 -6.32 -0.01 -2.52
N GLY A 434 -7.25 -0.21 -1.58
CA GLY A 434 -8.56 0.46 -1.56
C GLY A 434 -9.59 -0.18 -2.48
N SER A 435 -10.79 0.42 -2.55
CA SER A 435 -11.94 -0.12 -3.28
C SER A 435 -12.68 0.97 -4.06
N GLY A 436 -13.21 0.64 -5.25
CA GLY A 436 -13.96 1.59 -6.07
C GLY A 436 -13.15 2.84 -6.42
N SER A 437 -13.69 4.02 -6.08
CA SER A 437 -13.04 5.32 -6.35
C SER A 437 -11.92 5.65 -5.36
N THR A 438 -11.80 4.96 -4.22
CA THR A 438 -10.70 5.20 -3.26
C THR A 438 -9.46 4.36 -3.56
N ARG A 439 -9.41 3.72 -4.73
CA ARG A 439 -8.27 2.92 -5.14
C ARG A 439 -7.02 3.78 -5.31
N ILE A 440 -5.93 3.30 -4.74
CA ILE A 440 -4.60 3.92 -4.80
C ILE A 440 -3.61 2.91 -5.33
N ILE A 441 -2.69 3.41 -6.15
CA ILE A 441 -1.67 2.62 -6.83
C ILE A 441 -0.30 3.07 -6.32
N SER A 442 0.49 2.10 -5.90
CA SER A 442 1.88 2.30 -5.50
C SER A 442 2.79 1.58 -6.47
N ILE A 443 3.79 2.26 -7.01
CA ILE A 443 4.69 1.75 -8.04
C ILE A 443 6.12 1.85 -7.50
N HIS A 444 6.89 0.77 -7.63
CA HIS A 444 8.26 0.74 -7.13
C HIS A 444 9.12 1.81 -7.86
N SER A 445 9.98 2.52 -7.13
CA SER A 445 10.81 3.61 -7.66
C SER A 445 11.68 3.18 -8.85
N VAL A 446 12.17 1.94 -8.85
CA VAL A 446 12.91 1.35 -9.99
C VAL A 446 12.04 1.26 -11.24
N THR A 447 10.77 0.84 -11.12
CA THR A 447 9.83 0.82 -12.26
C THR A 447 9.65 2.22 -12.86
N VAL A 448 9.48 3.22 -11.99
CA VAL A 448 9.34 4.64 -12.37
C VAL A 448 10.58 5.13 -13.10
N TRP A 449 11.76 4.77 -12.60
CA TRP A 449 13.05 5.11 -13.21
C TRP A 449 13.18 4.54 -14.62
N PHE A 450 12.85 3.26 -14.85
CA PHE A 450 12.87 2.68 -16.20
C PHE A 450 11.84 3.33 -17.12
N LEU A 451 10.63 3.62 -16.62
CA LEU A 451 9.61 4.30 -17.41
C LEU A 451 10.07 5.69 -17.86
N ASP A 452 10.83 6.42 -17.04
CA ASP A 452 11.42 7.72 -17.40
C ASP A 452 12.61 7.57 -18.37
N LYS A 453 13.52 6.63 -18.08
CA LYS A 453 14.79 6.47 -18.82
C LYS A 453 14.62 5.95 -20.23
N LEU A 454 13.58 5.16 -20.48
CA LEU A 454 13.28 4.61 -21.81
C LEU A 454 12.67 5.65 -22.78
N LYS A 455 12.71 6.94 -22.45
CA LYS A 455 12.12 8.03 -23.25
C LYS A 455 13.18 9.03 -23.69
N SER A 456 12.94 9.63 -24.86
CA SER A 456 13.72 10.78 -25.31
C SER A 456 13.39 12.01 -24.47
N GLU A 457 14.35 12.94 -24.33
CA GLU A 457 14.14 14.17 -23.56
C GLU A 457 12.97 15.00 -24.10
N SER A 458 12.82 15.08 -25.43
CA SER A 458 11.69 15.77 -26.06
C SER A 458 10.34 15.19 -25.62
N LYS A 459 10.21 13.87 -25.55
CA LYS A 459 8.97 13.23 -25.08
C LYS A 459 8.72 13.51 -23.60
N ARG A 460 9.78 13.51 -22.78
CA ARG A 460 9.66 13.85 -21.36
C ARG A 460 9.12 15.25 -21.13
N GLN A 461 9.62 16.22 -21.90
CA GLN A 461 9.17 17.61 -21.81
C GLN A 461 7.69 17.77 -22.21
N GLU A 462 7.27 17.12 -23.29
CA GLU A 462 5.87 17.12 -23.75
C GLU A 462 4.91 16.61 -22.66
N GLU A 463 5.22 15.48 -22.04
CA GLU A 463 4.40 14.86 -21.00
C GLU A 463 4.36 15.69 -19.71
N ARG A 464 5.50 16.27 -19.30
CA ARG A 464 5.55 17.18 -18.15
C ARG A 464 4.71 18.43 -18.39
N LEU A 465 4.79 19.02 -19.57
CA LEU A 465 4.00 20.20 -19.93
C LEU A 465 2.49 19.88 -19.95
N PHE A 466 2.12 18.72 -20.47
CA PHE A 466 0.73 18.24 -20.41
C PHE A 466 0.24 18.14 -18.96
N LEU A 467 0.99 17.48 -18.08
CA LEU A 467 0.62 17.33 -16.68
C LEU A 467 0.56 18.68 -15.93
N LEU A 468 1.48 19.61 -16.22
CA LEU A 468 1.41 20.96 -15.65
C LEU A 468 0.10 21.66 -16.02
N ARG A 469 -0.27 21.63 -17.31
CA ARG A 469 -1.54 22.22 -17.78
C ARG A 469 -2.74 21.52 -17.13
N HIS A 470 -2.70 20.20 -17.01
CA HIS A 470 -3.73 19.41 -16.35
C HIS A 470 -3.92 19.85 -14.89
N PHE A 471 -2.83 19.93 -14.12
CA PHE A 471 -2.91 20.35 -12.72
C PHE A 471 -3.36 21.81 -12.57
N CYS A 472 -2.91 22.73 -13.42
CA CYS A 472 -3.39 24.11 -13.42
C CYS A 472 -4.89 24.23 -13.73
N TYR A 473 -5.45 23.30 -14.51
CA TYR A 473 -6.87 23.29 -14.85
C TYR A 473 -7.73 22.69 -13.72
N TYR A 474 -7.27 21.59 -13.10
CA TYR A 474 -8.07 20.86 -12.12
C TYR A 474 -7.87 21.29 -10.65
N ILE A 475 -6.74 21.88 -10.31
CA ILE A 475 -6.50 22.39 -8.95
C ILE A 475 -7.10 23.80 -8.86
N ASP A 476 -8.17 23.93 -8.08
CA ASP A 476 -8.88 25.20 -7.89
C ASP A 476 -8.43 25.87 -6.59
N ASN A 477 -8.34 27.20 -6.58
CA ASN A 477 -8.10 27.96 -5.35
C ASN A 477 -9.34 27.96 -4.45
N ASP A 478 -10.53 27.79 -5.02
CA ASP A 478 -11.79 27.73 -4.28
C ASP A 478 -12.11 26.31 -3.77
N ALA A 479 -11.56 25.96 -2.62
CA ALA A 479 -11.79 24.67 -1.97
C ALA A 479 -13.05 24.63 -1.08
N ARG A 480 -14.04 25.52 -1.27
CA ARG A 480 -15.27 25.54 -0.44
C ARG A 480 -16.18 24.34 -0.67
N LEU A 481 -16.16 23.76 -1.86
CA LEU A 481 -16.92 22.54 -2.16
C LEU A 481 -16.10 21.31 -1.76
N THR A 482 -16.72 20.37 -1.05
CA THR A 482 -16.08 19.13 -0.60
C THR A 482 -15.45 18.35 -1.75
N GLU A 483 -16.10 18.32 -2.92
CA GLU A 483 -15.57 17.66 -4.12
C GLU A 483 -14.27 18.33 -4.61
N THR A 484 -14.25 19.66 -4.69
CA THR A 484 -13.07 20.44 -5.06
C THR A 484 -11.95 20.25 -4.04
N MET A 485 -12.28 20.27 -2.75
CA MET A 485 -11.30 20.01 -1.68
C MET A 485 -10.70 18.62 -1.80
N ASN A 486 -11.52 17.58 -1.99
CA ASN A 486 -11.04 16.20 -2.17
C ASN A 486 -10.18 16.04 -3.43
N ARG A 487 -10.56 16.68 -4.54
CA ARG A 487 -9.75 16.68 -5.77
C ARG A 487 -8.41 17.37 -5.55
N ASN A 488 -8.41 18.56 -4.95
CA ASN A 488 -7.18 19.29 -4.63
C ASN A 488 -6.25 18.47 -3.73
N VAL A 489 -6.79 17.86 -2.68
CA VAL A 489 -6.06 16.95 -1.79
C VAL A 489 -5.37 15.84 -2.57
N ASN A 490 -6.08 15.21 -3.49
CA ASN A 490 -5.57 14.09 -4.28
C ASN A 490 -4.57 14.53 -5.36
N PHE A 491 -4.63 15.77 -5.86
CA PHE A 491 -3.85 16.20 -7.03
C PHE A 491 -2.63 17.05 -6.65
N LEU A 492 -2.72 17.81 -5.55
CA LEU A 492 -1.70 18.79 -5.15
C LEU A 492 -0.34 18.14 -4.89
N GLU A 493 -0.32 16.95 -4.29
CA GLU A 493 0.93 16.24 -4.03
C GLU A 493 1.65 15.85 -5.33
N HIS A 494 0.90 15.41 -6.34
CA HIS A 494 1.46 15.08 -7.65
C HIS A 494 1.95 16.33 -8.39
N ALA A 495 1.21 17.44 -8.31
CA ALA A 495 1.65 18.72 -8.88
C ALA A 495 2.95 19.19 -8.23
N CYS A 496 3.04 19.13 -6.90
CA CYS A 496 4.27 19.43 -6.16
C CYS A 496 5.42 18.49 -6.53
N PHE A 497 5.15 17.19 -6.69
CA PHE A 497 6.15 16.21 -7.11
C PHE A 497 6.70 16.52 -8.51
N LEU A 498 5.82 16.85 -9.46
CA LEU A 498 6.19 17.27 -10.81
C LEU A 498 7.08 18.51 -10.82
N LEU A 499 6.69 19.56 -10.07
CA LEU A 499 7.47 20.81 -9.98
C LEU A 499 8.88 20.58 -9.41
N ARG A 500 9.02 19.76 -8.36
CA ARG A 500 10.33 19.41 -7.79
C ARG A 500 11.21 18.65 -8.79
N ASN A 501 10.62 17.77 -9.60
CA ASN A 501 11.36 17.06 -10.64
C ASN A 501 11.83 18.00 -11.76
N LEU A 502 11.11 19.08 -12.03
CA LEU A 502 11.53 20.10 -12.99
C LEU A 502 12.70 20.93 -12.44
N GLU A 503 12.63 21.35 -11.18
CA GLU A 503 13.68 22.13 -10.50
C GLU A 503 15.03 21.37 -10.45
N LYS A 504 15.00 20.09 -10.08
CA LYS A 504 16.21 19.25 -10.02
C LYS A 504 16.92 19.07 -11.36
N ASN A 505 16.17 19.19 -12.47
CA ASN A 505 16.69 18.99 -13.82
C ASN A 505 17.07 20.29 -14.53
N GLY A 506 17.08 21.43 -13.81
CA GLY A 506 17.42 22.73 -14.40
C GLY A 506 16.41 23.24 -15.42
N GLY A 507 15.17 22.71 -15.40
CA GLY A 507 14.08 23.22 -16.23
C GLY A 507 13.71 24.62 -15.78
N ARG A 508 13.98 25.62 -16.62
CA ARG A 508 13.46 26.98 -16.48
C ARG A 508 12.03 27.07 -17.01
#